data_AF-A0A382UP53-F1
#
_entry.id   AF-A0A382UP53-F1
#
_cell.length_a   1.000
_cell.length_b   1.000
_cell.length_c   1.000
_cell.angle_alpha   90.00
_cell.angle_beta   90.00
_cell.angle_gamma   90.00
#
_symmetry.space_group_name_H-M   'P 1'
#
loop_
_entity.id
_entity.type
_entity.pdbx_description
1 polymer ?
#
loop_
_entity_poly.entity_id
_entity_poly.type
_entity_poly.pdbx_seq_one_letter_code
_entity_poly.pdbx_strand_id
1 'polypeptide(L)'
;MAQTQWQFEGGAFHEDLPNGRSSGTLEVSPVSVHFKCEHAEMELPVTGLQTKLGGASNRMLFLNHADQPDWTFFTTNHAILKHPVFAKDERMAGSRKRVSRTRWLSRASTFTFLGIIIALGLGLWWAKGPVAHAVAKRIPVEMEEKIGDAAFTSHTSSLNIIKDEEIVADFREFYGPLIEAIGSNRYTFEFFILEDSSLNAFALPGGKMAI
;
A
#
# COMPACT_ATOMS: atom_id res chain seq x y z
N MET A 1 39.60 18.19 -22.22
CA MET A 1 38.15 17.91 -22.24
C MET A 1 37.99 16.40 -22.10
N ALA A 2 37.46 15.92 -20.98
CA ALA A 2 37.33 14.48 -20.71
C ALA A 2 36.23 13.90 -21.60
N GLN A 3 36.60 13.10 -22.61
CA GLN A 3 35.65 12.30 -23.36
C GLN A 3 35.00 11.33 -22.38
N THR A 4 33.68 11.44 -22.18
CA THR A 4 32.90 10.39 -21.50
C THR A 4 32.97 9.16 -22.39
N GLN A 5 33.94 8.28 -22.13
CA GLN A 5 34.16 7.09 -22.92
C GLN A 5 33.05 6.09 -22.56
N TRP A 6 32.08 5.93 -23.45
CA TRP A 6 30.97 4.98 -23.28
C TRP A 6 31.48 3.58 -23.62
N GLN A 7 32.25 3.00 -22.70
CA GLN A 7 32.80 1.66 -22.80
C GLN A 7 31.83 0.64 -22.18
N PHE A 8 31.62 -0.47 -22.89
CA PHE A 8 30.77 -1.56 -22.45
C PHE A 8 31.46 -2.89 -22.67
N GLU A 9 31.25 -3.85 -21.77
CA GLU A 9 31.67 -5.22 -22.01
C GLU A 9 30.82 -5.86 -23.11
N GLY A 10 31.48 -6.57 -24.03
CA GLY A 10 30.83 -7.18 -25.17
C GLY A 10 31.72 -8.18 -25.88
N GLY A 11 31.42 -8.40 -27.16
CA GLY A 11 32.21 -9.27 -28.02
C GLY A 11 31.82 -9.10 -29.47
N ALA A 12 32.52 -9.82 -30.34
CA ALA A 12 32.24 -9.89 -31.76
C ALA A 12 32.18 -11.34 -32.23
N PHE A 13 31.39 -11.57 -33.28
CA PHE A 13 31.39 -12.79 -34.08
C PHE A 13 31.99 -12.47 -35.44
N HIS A 14 32.98 -13.27 -35.84
CA HIS A 14 33.63 -13.25 -37.15
C HIS A 14 34.47 -14.52 -37.33
N GLU A 15 34.59 -15.04 -38.56
CA GLU A 15 35.30 -16.29 -38.84
C GLU A 15 36.82 -16.20 -38.55
N ASP A 16 37.41 -15.01 -38.69
CA ASP A 16 38.83 -14.76 -38.39
C ASP A 16 39.16 -14.73 -36.88
N LEU A 17 38.16 -14.77 -36.00
CA LEU A 17 38.37 -14.81 -34.56
C LEU A 17 38.59 -16.26 -34.08
N PRO A 18 39.37 -16.47 -33.00
CA PRO A 18 39.55 -17.81 -32.44
C PRO A 18 38.18 -18.39 -32.03
N ASN A 19 37.81 -19.53 -32.61
CA ASN A 19 36.49 -20.18 -32.46
C ASN A 19 35.28 -19.36 -32.97
N GLY A 20 35.48 -18.42 -33.90
CA GLY A 20 34.41 -17.64 -34.52
C GLY A 20 33.78 -16.55 -33.62
N ARG A 21 34.28 -16.39 -32.38
CA ARG A 21 33.77 -15.44 -31.38
C ARG A 21 34.87 -15.00 -30.43
N SER A 22 34.97 -13.70 -30.18
CA SER A 22 35.85 -13.15 -29.15
C SER A 22 35.09 -12.20 -28.21
N SER A 23 35.50 -12.15 -26.96
CA SER A 23 35.00 -11.20 -25.96
C SER A 23 35.98 -10.05 -25.82
N GLY A 24 35.47 -8.86 -25.57
CA GLY A 24 36.29 -7.64 -25.49
C GLY A 24 35.48 -6.44 -25.01
N THR A 25 35.98 -5.26 -25.34
CA THR A 25 35.35 -3.99 -24.98
C THR A 25 34.76 -3.34 -26.21
N LEU A 26 33.53 -2.85 -26.10
CA LEU A 26 32.86 -2.03 -27.09
C LEU A 26 32.92 -0.58 -26.65
N GLU A 27 33.58 0.27 -27.43
CA GLU A 27 33.57 1.71 -27.25
C GLU A 27 32.58 2.34 -28.21
N VAL A 28 31.58 3.04 -27.67
CA VAL A 28 30.57 3.69 -28.49
C VAL A 28 30.91 5.16 -28.64
N SER A 29 31.13 5.58 -29.88
CA SER A 29 31.30 6.97 -30.28
C SER A 29 30.07 7.46 -31.06
N PRO A 30 29.90 8.79 -31.25
CA PRO A 30 28.81 9.33 -32.06
C PRO A 30 28.83 8.91 -33.54
N VAL A 31 29.99 8.51 -34.05
CA VAL A 31 30.23 8.21 -35.48
C VAL A 31 30.34 6.70 -35.74
N SER A 32 30.81 5.94 -34.75
CA SER A 32 31.11 4.52 -34.90
C SER A 32 31.11 3.77 -33.57
N VAL A 33 31.01 2.45 -33.67
CA VAL A 33 31.18 1.51 -32.56
C VAL A 33 32.49 0.76 -32.80
N HIS A 34 33.43 0.91 -31.88
CA HIS A 34 34.71 0.21 -31.93
C HIS A 34 34.65 -1.03 -31.04
N PHE A 35 35.07 -2.15 -31.58
CA PHE A 35 35.32 -3.37 -30.86
C PHE A 35 36.82 -3.58 -30.72
N LYS A 36 37.26 -3.79 -29.47
CA LYS A 36 38.64 -4.06 -29.14
C LYS A 36 38.74 -5.37 -28.36
N CYS A 37 39.49 -6.33 -28.90
CA CYS A 37 39.93 -7.52 -28.17
C CYS A 37 41.43 -7.76 -28.40
N GLU A 38 41.98 -8.76 -27.71
CA GLU A 38 43.40 -9.11 -27.82
C GLU A 38 43.81 -9.58 -29.23
N HIS A 39 42.85 -10.04 -30.04
CA HIS A 39 43.10 -10.67 -31.34
C HIS A 39 42.62 -9.86 -32.55
N ALA A 40 41.78 -8.85 -32.36
CA ALA A 40 41.24 -8.03 -33.43
C ALA A 40 40.76 -6.66 -32.90
N GLU A 41 40.93 -5.64 -33.72
CA GLU A 41 40.34 -4.32 -33.53
C GLU A 41 39.53 -3.98 -34.78
N MET A 42 38.24 -3.72 -34.60
CA MET A 42 37.32 -3.46 -35.70
C MET A 42 36.34 -2.36 -35.35
N GLU A 43 35.94 -1.56 -36.34
CA GLU A 43 35.06 -0.42 -36.18
C GLU A 43 33.87 -0.55 -37.15
N LEU A 44 32.66 -0.41 -36.61
CA LEU A 44 31.43 -0.35 -37.39
C LEU A 44 30.88 1.08 -37.38
N PRO A 45 30.60 1.70 -38.54
CA PRO A 45 29.94 2.99 -38.60
C PRO A 45 28.56 2.94 -37.93
N VAL A 46 28.15 4.04 -37.32
CA VAL A 46 26.79 4.18 -36.78
C VAL A 46 25.76 4.30 -37.91
N THR A 47 26.16 4.91 -39.02
CA THR A 47 25.30 5.12 -40.19
C THR A 47 25.07 3.81 -40.92
N GLY A 48 23.87 3.22 -40.81
CA GLY A 48 23.58 1.91 -41.42
C GLY A 48 23.68 0.74 -40.44
N LEU A 49 23.99 1.02 -39.17
CA LEU A 49 24.00 0.05 -38.09
C LEU A 49 22.58 -0.48 -37.80
N GLN A 50 22.45 -1.80 -37.76
CA GLN A 50 21.21 -2.51 -37.45
C GLN A 50 21.33 -3.12 -36.05
N THR A 51 20.32 -2.90 -35.22
CA THR A 51 20.29 -3.42 -33.85
C THR A 51 19.20 -4.47 -33.67
N LYS A 52 19.53 -5.59 -33.01
CA LYS A 52 18.58 -6.68 -32.74
C LYS A 52 18.75 -7.21 -31.32
N LEU A 53 17.66 -7.37 -30.59
CA LEU A 53 17.67 -8.06 -29.29
C LEU A 53 17.48 -9.56 -29.49
N GLY A 54 18.27 -10.37 -28.80
CA GLY A 54 18.20 -11.83 -28.87
C GLY A 54 18.85 -12.51 -27.66
N GLY A 55 19.10 -13.81 -27.78
CA GLY A 55 19.60 -14.65 -26.69
C GLY A 55 18.53 -15.07 -25.68
N ALA A 56 18.96 -15.77 -24.63
CA ALA A 56 18.07 -16.20 -23.55
C ALA A 56 17.39 -14.99 -22.90
N SER A 57 16.06 -14.94 -22.96
CA SER A 57 15.23 -13.84 -22.45
C SER A 57 15.51 -12.45 -23.07
N ASN A 58 15.96 -12.37 -24.33
CA ASN A 58 16.25 -11.11 -25.04
C ASN A 58 17.27 -10.20 -24.31
N ARG A 59 18.24 -10.81 -23.64
CA ARG A 59 19.24 -10.13 -22.79
C ARG A 59 20.52 -9.73 -23.54
N MET A 60 20.65 -10.08 -24.82
CA MET A 60 21.79 -9.72 -25.65
C MET A 60 21.35 -8.77 -26.75
N LEU A 61 22.09 -7.66 -26.91
CA LEU A 61 21.96 -6.75 -28.03
C LEU A 61 23.01 -7.11 -29.07
N PHE A 62 22.57 -7.37 -30.30
CA PHE A 62 23.41 -7.61 -31.47
C PHE A 62 23.42 -6.35 -32.34
N LEU A 63 24.59 -5.99 -32.85
CA LEU A 63 24.86 -4.84 -33.71
C LEU A 63 25.50 -5.37 -35.00
N ASN A 64 24.83 -5.16 -36.13
CA ASN A 64 25.26 -5.61 -37.45
C ASN A 64 25.34 -4.41 -38.39
N HIS A 65 26.16 -4.46 -39.43
CA HIS A 65 26.27 -3.36 -40.40
C HIS A 65 26.06 -3.87 -41.84
N ALA A 66 25.41 -3.07 -42.69
CA ALA A 66 25.15 -3.45 -44.08
C ALA A 66 26.44 -3.58 -44.91
N ASP A 67 27.40 -2.68 -44.69
CA ASP A 67 28.69 -2.67 -45.40
C ASP A 67 29.67 -3.75 -44.89
N GLN A 68 29.39 -4.36 -43.74
CA GLN A 68 30.22 -5.41 -43.13
C GLN A 68 29.31 -6.49 -42.53
N PRO A 69 28.63 -7.30 -43.37
CA PRO A 69 27.65 -8.28 -42.90
C PRO A 69 28.27 -9.42 -42.09
N ASP A 70 29.56 -9.68 -42.29
CA ASP A 70 30.29 -10.77 -41.66
C ASP A 70 30.66 -10.46 -40.20
N TRP A 71 30.65 -9.19 -39.81
CA TRP A 71 30.92 -8.74 -38.44
C TRP A 71 29.64 -8.48 -37.67
N THR A 72 29.47 -9.17 -36.54
CA THR A 72 28.37 -8.94 -35.61
C THR A 72 28.91 -8.66 -34.21
N PHE A 73 28.68 -7.46 -33.68
CA PHE A 73 29.03 -7.14 -32.30
C PHE A 73 27.88 -7.48 -31.36
N PHE A 74 28.17 -7.88 -30.12
CA PHE A 74 27.15 -8.14 -29.11
C PHE A 74 27.53 -7.56 -27.75
N THR A 75 26.52 -7.16 -26.97
CA THR A 75 26.70 -6.79 -25.56
C THR A 75 25.52 -7.27 -24.72
N THR A 76 25.79 -7.60 -23.45
CA THR A 76 24.75 -7.89 -22.44
C THR A 76 24.38 -6.65 -21.64
N ASN A 77 25.13 -5.55 -21.79
CA ASN A 77 24.91 -4.34 -21.02
C ASN A 77 23.85 -3.45 -21.70
N HIS A 78 22.61 -3.52 -21.23
CA HIS A 78 21.51 -2.71 -21.73
C HIS A 78 21.69 -1.19 -21.54
N ALA A 79 22.70 -0.74 -20.78
CA ALA A 79 23.02 0.68 -20.66
C ALA A 79 23.42 1.30 -22.01
N ILE A 80 23.93 0.49 -22.96
CA ILE A 80 24.26 0.93 -24.32
C ILE A 80 23.06 1.57 -25.04
N LEU A 81 21.84 1.07 -24.79
CA LEU A 81 20.61 1.59 -25.41
C LEU A 81 20.23 3.00 -24.94
N LYS A 82 20.86 3.51 -23.87
CA LYS A 82 20.68 4.88 -23.40
C LYS A 82 21.57 5.87 -24.15
N HIS A 83 22.59 5.40 -24.88
CA HIS A 83 23.47 6.27 -25.63
C HIS A 83 22.70 6.99 -26.74
N PRO A 84 22.95 8.30 -27.01
CA PRO A 84 22.19 9.10 -27.97
C PRO A 84 22.12 8.51 -29.39
N VAL A 85 23.17 7.78 -29.80
CA VAL A 85 23.25 7.07 -31.08
C VAL A 85 22.15 6.02 -31.23
N PHE A 86 21.94 5.21 -30.20
CA PHE A 86 20.91 4.15 -30.20
C PHE A 86 19.56 4.68 -29.74
N ALA A 87 19.51 5.86 -29.13
CA ALA A 87 18.28 6.49 -28.71
C ALA A 87 17.43 7.01 -29.87
N LYS A 88 18.04 7.30 -31.04
CA LYS A 88 17.41 7.87 -32.24
C LYS A 88 16.99 6.86 -33.32
N ASP A 89 17.30 5.57 -33.15
CA ASP A 89 16.89 4.54 -34.12
C ASP A 89 15.36 4.30 -34.04
N GLU A 90 14.63 4.81 -35.03
CA GLU A 90 13.17 4.69 -35.15
C GLU A 90 12.69 3.23 -35.24
N ARG A 91 13.56 2.28 -35.62
CA ARG A 91 13.21 0.83 -35.69
C ARG A 91 12.98 0.20 -34.32
N MET A 92 13.47 0.81 -33.23
CA MET A 92 13.23 0.39 -31.84
C MET A 92 12.07 1.15 -31.15
N ALA A 93 11.33 2.01 -31.88
CA ALA A 93 10.15 2.70 -31.34
C ALA A 93 9.00 1.75 -30.98
N GLY A 94 8.90 0.60 -31.65
CA GLY A 94 7.88 -0.43 -31.38
C GLY A 94 8.05 -1.14 -30.04
N SER A 95 9.30 -1.42 -29.63
CA SER A 95 9.60 -2.17 -28.40
C SER A 95 9.64 -1.30 -27.13
N ARG A 96 9.86 0.03 -27.26
CA ARG A 96 9.84 0.97 -26.12
C ARG A 96 8.43 1.32 -25.63
N LYS A 97 7.43 1.40 -26.52
CA LYS A 97 6.04 1.76 -26.15
C LYS A 97 5.35 0.70 -25.27
N ARG A 98 5.80 -0.56 -25.32
CA ARG A 98 5.21 -1.64 -24.51
C ARG A 98 5.70 -1.63 -23.05
N VAL A 99 6.96 -1.27 -22.80
CA VAL A 99 7.54 -1.28 -21.44
C VAL A 99 7.10 -0.07 -20.60
N SER A 100 6.96 1.12 -21.20
CA SER A 100 6.50 2.31 -20.48
C SER A 100 5.01 2.23 -20.12
N ARG A 101 4.18 1.66 -21.02
CA ARG A 101 2.75 1.42 -20.74
C ARG A 101 2.54 0.39 -19.63
N THR A 102 3.32 -0.70 -19.63
CA THR A 102 3.22 -1.73 -18.57
C THR A 102 3.65 -1.22 -17.20
N ARG A 103 4.67 -0.35 -17.12
CA ARG A 103 5.10 0.28 -15.85
C ARG A 103 4.11 1.32 -15.32
N TRP A 104 3.44 2.06 -16.21
CA TRP A 104 2.39 2.99 -15.81
C TRP A 104 1.12 2.26 -15.37
N LEU A 105 0.72 1.21 -16.09
CA LEU A 105 -0.40 0.33 -15.71
C LEU A 105 -0.14 -0.38 -14.37
N SER A 106 1.09 -0.85 -14.10
CA SER A 106 1.43 -1.48 -12.82
C SER A 106 1.41 -0.48 -11.67
N ARG A 107 1.90 0.76 -11.88
CA ARG A 107 1.82 1.81 -10.86
C ARG A 107 0.37 2.24 -10.61
N ALA A 108 -0.44 2.36 -11.66
CA ALA A 108 -1.85 2.68 -11.54
C ALA A 108 -2.60 1.62 -10.71
N SER A 109 -2.36 0.32 -10.93
CA SER A 109 -3.02 -0.73 -10.14
C SER A 109 -2.64 -0.67 -8.65
N THR A 110 -1.38 -0.37 -8.33
CA THR A 110 -0.93 -0.20 -6.94
C THR A 110 -1.61 1.00 -6.27
N PHE A 111 -1.72 2.14 -6.96
CA PHE A 111 -2.40 3.31 -6.42
C PHE A 111 -3.90 3.09 -6.25
N THR A 112 -4.57 2.38 -7.17
CA THR A 112 -5.98 2.00 -7.02
C THR A 112 -6.17 1.10 -5.81
N PHE A 113 -5.32 0.10 -5.64
CA PHE A 113 -5.40 -0.81 -4.48
C PHE A 113 -5.20 -0.06 -3.16
N LEU A 114 -4.20 0.83 -3.10
CA LEU A 114 -3.97 1.66 -1.91
C LEU A 114 -5.14 2.63 -1.65
N GLY A 115 -5.71 3.20 -2.72
CA GLY A 115 -6.90 4.05 -2.65
C GLY A 115 -8.12 3.32 -2.10
N ILE A 116 -8.35 2.06 -2.48
CA ILE A 116 -9.43 1.23 -1.94
C ILE A 116 -9.25 0.99 -0.43
N ILE A 117 -8.03 0.68 0.02
CA ILE A 117 -7.75 0.48 1.45
C ILE A 117 -8.04 1.75 2.24
N ILE A 118 -7.60 2.91 1.75
CA ILE A 118 -7.85 4.20 2.39
C ILE A 118 -9.36 4.52 2.39
N ALA A 119 -10.05 4.30 1.26
CA ALA A 119 -11.48 4.52 1.15
C ALA A 119 -12.29 3.62 2.09
N LEU A 120 -11.90 2.36 2.26
CA LEU A 120 -12.51 1.45 3.23
C LEU A 120 -12.30 1.95 4.66
N GLY A 121 -11.09 2.36 5.02
CA GLY A 121 -10.80 2.90 6.35
C GLY A 121 -11.63 4.16 6.66
N LEU A 122 -11.66 5.12 5.73
CA LEU A 122 -12.46 6.34 5.86
C LEU A 122 -13.96 6.05 5.86
N GLY A 123 -14.42 5.11 5.02
CA GLY A 123 -15.81 4.68 4.96
C GLY A 123 -16.29 4.08 6.28
N LEU A 124 -15.48 3.19 6.89
CA LEU A 124 -15.77 2.64 8.21
C LEU A 124 -15.78 3.73 9.30
N TRP A 125 -14.83 4.67 9.25
CA TRP A 125 -14.77 5.79 10.19
C TRP A 125 -16.03 6.67 10.14
N TRP A 126 -16.55 6.94 8.93
CA TRP A 126 -17.78 7.71 8.74
C TRP A 126 -19.03 6.91 9.11
N ALA A 127 -19.05 5.61 8.80
CA ALA A 127 -20.21 4.75 9.06
C ALA A 127 -20.44 4.45 10.56
N LYS A 128 -19.42 4.59 11.42
CA LYS A 128 -19.51 4.23 12.84
C LYS A 128 -20.66 4.91 13.59
N GLY A 129 -20.93 6.19 13.31
CA GLY A 129 -21.95 6.98 14.02
C GLY A 129 -23.37 6.48 13.69
N PRO A 130 -23.78 6.50 12.41
CA PRO A 130 -25.09 6.00 12.00
C PRO A 130 -25.33 4.54 12.36
N VAL A 131 -24.32 3.68 12.21
CA VAL A 131 -24.42 2.25 12.53
C VAL A 131 -24.62 2.05 14.03
N ALA A 132 -23.83 2.72 14.88
CA ALA A 132 -23.99 2.62 16.32
C ALA A 132 -25.39 3.06 16.78
N HIS A 133 -25.92 4.16 16.22
CA HIS A 133 -27.26 4.64 16.54
C HIS A 133 -28.37 3.67 16.12
N ALA A 134 -28.23 3.06 14.95
CA ALA A 134 -29.18 2.08 14.45
C ALA A 134 -29.17 0.80 15.29
N VAL A 135 -28.00 0.36 15.73
CA VAL A 135 -27.83 -0.81 16.60
C VAL A 135 -28.37 -0.52 18.00
N ALA A 136 -28.08 0.65 18.58
CA ALA A 136 -28.53 1.03 19.93
C ALA A 136 -30.04 0.93 20.09
N LYS A 137 -30.82 1.33 19.08
CA LYS A 137 -32.29 1.21 19.09
C LYS A 137 -32.81 -0.23 19.08
N ARG A 138 -31.96 -1.21 18.76
CA ARG A 138 -32.32 -2.62 18.66
C ARG A 138 -31.75 -3.46 19.80
N ILE A 139 -31.04 -2.85 20.75
CA ILE A 139 -30.54 -3.57 21.92
C ILE A 139 -31.73 -3.96 22.79
N PRO A 140 -31.93 -5.26 23.08
CA PRO A 140 -32.97 -5.71 24.00
C PRO A 140 -32.72 -5.20 25.42
N VAL A 141 -33.80 -4.95 26.17
CA VAL A 141 -33.72 -4.47 27.56
C VAL A 141 -32.88 -5.40 28.44
N GLU A 142 -33.04 -6.73 28.30
CA GLU A 142 -32.23 -7.72 29.03
C GLU A 142 -30.72 -7.58 28.83
N MET A 143 -30.29 -7.11 27.65
CA MET A 143 -28.87 -6.88 27.36
C MET A 143 -28.40 -5.57 28.00
N GLU A 144 -29.25 -4.54 28.00
CA GLU A 144 -28.97 -3.28 28.71
C GLU A 144 -28.87 -3.53 30.22
N GLU A 145 -29.73 -4.35 30.81
CA GLU A 145 -29.67 -4.78 32.22
C GLU A 145 -28.36 -5.49 32.55
N LYS A 146 -27.94 -6.47 31.74
CA LYS A 146 -26.66 -7.18 31.95
C LYS A 146 -25.45 -6.24 31.88
N ILE A 147 -25.47 -5.28 30.96
CA ILE A 147 -24.42 -4.26 30.86
C ILE A 147 -24.44 -3.36 32.10
N GLY A 148 -25.63 -2.98 32.54
CA GLY A 148 -25.86 -2.23 33.78
C GLY A 148 -25.31 -2.94 35.01
N ASP A 149 -25.65 -4.21 35.20
CA ASP A 149 -25.17 -5.03 36.32
C ASP A 149 -23.64 -5.16 36.32
N ALA A 150 -23.04 -5.37 35.15
CA ALA A 150 -21.59 -5.45 35.01
C ALA A 150 -20.90 -4.11 35.33
N ALA A 151 -21.47 -3.00 34.85
CA ALA A 151 -20.98 -1.66 35.11
C ALA A 151 -21.13 -1.28 36.60
N PHE A 152 -22.30 -1.59 37.19
CA PHE A 152 -22.61 -1.36 38.59
C PHE A 152 -21.64 -2.13 39.47
N THR A 153 -21.51 -3.45 39.26
CA THR A 153 -20.59 -4.30 40.04
C THR A 153 -19.15 -3.80 39.95
N SER A 154 -18.69 -3.35 38.78
CA SER A 154 -17.34 -2.83 38.60
C SER A 154 -17.08 -1.51 39.33
N HIS A 155 -18.08 -0.64 39.47
CA HIS A 155 -17.96 0.65 40.16
C HIS A 155 -18.30 0.57 41.65
N THR A 156 -19.26 -0.26 42.05
CA THR A 156 -19.70 -0.37 43.44
C THR A 156 -18.89 -1.35 44.27
N SER A 157 -17.99 -2.15 43.66
CA SER A 157 -17.02 -2.96 44.41
C SER A 157 -16.17 -2.14 45.40
N SER A 158 -16.02 -0.83 45.17
CA SER A 158 -15.30 0.11 46.04
C SER A 158 -16.20 1.07 46.83
N LEU A 159 -17.53 1.04 46.64
CA LEU A 159 -18.47 2.00 47.22
C LEU A 159 -19.43 1.30 48.19
N ASN A 160 -19.60 1.86 49.38
CA ASN A 160 -20.55 1.35 50.37
C ASN A 160 -21.98 1.73 49.96
N ILE A 161 -22.86 0.74 49.86
CA ILE A 161 -24.29 0.97 49.59
C ILE A 161 -25.01 1.10 50.93
N ILE A 162 -25.70 2.22 51.14
CA ILE A 162 -26.58 2.44 52.29
C ILE A 162 -27.81 1.55 52.12
N LYS A 163 -28.05 0.67 53.10
CA LYS A 163 -29.18 -0.29 53.13
C LYS A 163 -30.16 0.00 54.26
N ASP A 164 -30.04 1.16 54.89
CA ASP A 164 -30.93 1.57 55.96
C ASP A 164 -32.37 1.68 55.43
N GLU A 165 -33.26 0.90 56.01
CA GLU A 165 -34.64 0.76 55.52
C GLU A 165 -35.44 2.07 55.71
N GLU A 166 -35.13 2.87 56.73
CA GLU A 166 -35.79 4.16 56.97
C GLU A 166 -35.39 5.18 55.91
N ILE A 167 -34.08 5.29 55.64
CA ILE A 167 -33.54 6.20 54.61
C ILE A 167 -34.03 5.81 53.22
N VAL A 168 -34.03 4.52 52.89
CA VAL A 168 -34.51 4.03 51.59
C VAL A 168 -36.02 4.23 51.44
N ALA A 169 -36.80 4.06 52.52
CA ALA A 169 -38.24 4.29 52.49
C ALA A 169 -38.60 5.77 52.29
N ASP A 170 -37.93 6.67 53.01
CA ASP A 170 -38.11 8.12 52.86
C ASP A 170 -37.74 8.57 51.44
N PHE A 171 -36.61 8.09 50.93
CA PHE A 171 -36.19 8.38 49.56
C PHE A 171 -37.19 7.84 48.51
N ARG A 172 -37.83 6.69 48.79
CA ARG A 172 -38.86 6.11 47.92
C ARG A 172 -40.12 6.95 47.82
N GLU A 173 -40.53 7.60 48.91
CA GLU A 173 -41.64 8.54 48.88
C GLU A 173 -41.36 9.72 47.94
N PHE A 174 -40.09 10.15 47.87
CA PHE A 174 -39.65 11.21 46.97
C PHE A 174 -39.63 10.79 45.48
N TYR A 175 -39.00 9.66 45.13
CA TYR A 175 -38.85 9.29 43.70
C TYR A 175 -40.05 8.54 43.11
N GLY A 176 -40.92 7.94 43.93
CA GLY A 176 -42.08 7.17 43.47
C GLY A 176 -42.97 7.94 42.47
N PRO A 177 -43.43 9.15 42.81
CA PRO A 177 -44.22 9.99 41.89
C PRO A 177 -43.47 10.35 40.59
N LEU A 178 -42.15 10.46 40.65
CA LEU A 178 -41.32 10.76 39.48
C LEU A 178 -41.29 9.59 38.49
N ILE A 179 -41.20 8.34 38.99
CA ILE A 179 -41.27 7.15 38.13
C ILE A 179 -42.66 7.04 37.49
N GLU A 180 -43.73 7.23 38.26
CA GLU A 180 -45.09 7.13 37.74
C GLU A 180 -45.37 8.15 36.63
N ALA A 181 -44.80 9.36 36.73
CA ALA A 181 -44.94 10.42 35.74
C ALA A 181 -44.23 10.12 34.40
N ILE A 182 -43.25 9.20 34.35
CA ILE A 182 -42.49 8.89 33.11
C ILE A 182 -43.37 8.16 32.08
N GLY A 183 -44.41 7.43 32.52
CA GLY A 183 -45.38 6.76 31.64
C GLY A 183 -44.80 5.69 30.70
N SER A 184 -43.57 5.22 30.94
CA SER A 184 -42.87 4.22 30.15
C SER A 184 -42.50 3.02 31.01
N ASN A 185 -42.96 1.83 30.61
CA ASN A 185 -42.61 0.56 31.27
C ASN A 185 -41.41 -0.14 30.61
N ARG A 186 -40.56 0.60 29.88
CA ARG A 186 -39.40 0.01 29.19
C ARG A 186 -38.34 -0.53 30.17
N TYR A 187 -38.24 0.06 31.36
CA TYR A 187 -37.24 -0.29 32.37
C TYR A 187 -37.90 -0.43 33.74
N THR A 188 -37.34 -1.30 34.57
CA THR A 188 -37.59 -1.30 36.02
C THR A 188 -36.53 -0.41 36.67
N PHE A 189 -36.95 0.72 37.23
CA PHE A 189 -36.02 1.65 37.86
C PHE A 189 -35.65 1.20 39.27
N GLU A 190 -34.36 1.05 39.53
CA GLU A 190 -33.80 0.67 40.83
C GLU A 190 -32.87 1.78 41.32
N PHE A 191 -33.12 2.30 42.52
CA PHE A 191 -32.30 3.34 43.12
C PHE A 191 -31.40 2.76 44.20
N PHE A 192 -30.11 3.11 44.16
CA PHE A 192 -29.08 2.73 45.11
C PHE A 192 -28.50 4.01 45.73
N ILE A 193 -28.50 4.08 47.05
CA ILE A 193 -27.90 5.17 47.79
C ILE A 193 -26.47 4.76 48.16
N LEU A 194 -25.48 5.55 47.72
CA LEU A 194 -24.07 5.33 47.95
C LEU A 194 -23.57 6.24 49.07
N GLU A 195 -22.74 5.69 49.95
CA GLU A 195 -22.02 6.45 50.96
C GLU A 195 -20.79 7.10 50.30
N ASP A 196 -20.98 8.27 49.70
CA ASP A 196 -19.93 9.08 49.07
C ASP A 196 -20.00 10.52 49.61
N SER A 197 -18.84 11.13 49.83
CA SER A 197 -18.73 12.53 50.27
C SER A 197 -18.83 13.54 49.11
N SER A 198 -18.74 13.05 47.87
CA SER A 198 -18.91 13.84 46.66
C SER A 198 -20.38 13.94 46.26
N LEU A 199 -20.81 15.12 45.82
CA LEU A 199 -22.15 15.33 45.27
C LEU A 199 -22.19 14.80 43.83
N ASN A 200 -22.70 13.58 43.64
CA ASN A 200 -22.80 12.95 42.34
C ASN A 200 -24.06 12.07 42.24
N ALA A 201 -24.53 11.83 41.02
CA ALA A 201 -25.56 10.86 40.73
C ALA A 201 -25.40 10.38 39.29
N PHE A 202 -25.51 9.08 39.04
CA PHE A 202 -25.35 8.51 37.71
C PHE A 202 -26.37 7.40 37.42
N ALA A 203 -26.75 7.31 36.14
CA ALA A 203 -27.66 6.30 35.62
C ALA A 203 -26.89 5.28 34.80
N LEU A 204 -27.13 3.99 35.05
CA LEU A 204 -26.58 2.89 34.28
C LEU A 204 -27.63 2.30 33.34
N PRO A 205 -27.19 1.64 32.24
CA PRO A 205 -28.10 0.91 31.36
C PRO A 205 -28.98 -0.07 32.14
N GLY A 206 -30.22 -0.28 31.69
CA GLY A 206 -31.16 -1.18 32.37
C GLY A 206 -31.92 -0.59 33.56
N GLY A 207 -31.79 0.71 33.84
CA GLY A 207 -32.65 1.41 34.82
C GLY A 207 -32.07 1.54 36.23
N LYS A 208 -30.79 1.26 36.43
CA LYS A 208 -30.12 1.39 37.73
C LYS A 208 -29.61 2.80 37.95
N MET A 209 -30.00 3.41 39.05
CA MET A 209 -29.66 4.78 39.43
C MET A 209 -28.84 4.73 40.71
N ALA A 210 -27.64 5.30 40.68
CA ALA A 210 -26.77 5.43 41.85
C ALA A 210 -26.69 6.90 42.25
N ILE A 211 -26.98 7.19 43.51
CA ILE A 211 -27.09 8.53 44.08
C ILE A 211 -26.27 8.58 45.37
#